data_AF-A0A1C0YPS9-F1
#
_entry.id   AF-A0A1C0YPS9-F1
#
_cell.length_a   1.000
_cell.length_b   1.000
_cell.length_c   1.000
_cell.angle_alpha   90.00
_cell.angle_beta   90.00
_cell.angle_gamma   90.00
#
_symmetry.space_group_name_H-M   'P 1'
#
loop_
_entity.id
_entity.type
_entity.pdbx_description
1 polymer ?
#
loop_
_entity_poly.entity_id
_entity_poly.type
_entity_poly.pdbx_seq_one_letter_code
_entity_poly.pdbx_strand_id
1 'polypeptide(L)' 'MQTFKIYVTNITEALSVLQQANISAKNGGTFVEVEIDPTKQTETILLLNKGNIVVYDIEAAS' A
#
# COMPACT_ATOMS: atom_id res chain seq x y z
N MET A 1 -2.05 -1.34 14.91
CA MET A 1 -2.27 -0.76 13.57
C MET A 1 -1.38 0.46 13.46
N GLN A 2 -0.71 0.64 12.33
CA GLN A 2 0.11 1.79 12.00
C GLN A 2 -0.16 2.20 10.55
N THR A 3 -0.15 3.49 10.29
CA THR A 3 -0.30 4.01 8.93
C THR A 3 1.06 4.01 8.23
N PHE A 4 1.10 3.52 7.01
CA PHE A 4 2.26 3.55 6.12
C PHE A 4 1.95 4.32 4.86
N LYS A 5 2.95 5.03 4.34
CA LYS A 5 2.96 5.65 3.03
C LYS A 5 3.68 4.70 2.09
N ILE A 6 2.98 4.18 1.08
CA ILE A 6 3.54 3.26 0.08
C ILE A 6 3.60 3.98 -1.26
N TYR A 7 4.81 4.23 -1.75
CA TYR A 7 5.03 4.90 -3.03
C TYR A 7 5.00 3.86 -4.15
N VAL A 8 4.13 4.06 -5.14
CA VAL A 8 3.81 3.05 -6.16
C VAL A 8 3.79 3.63 -7.57
N THR A 9 3.98 2.78 -8.58
CA THR A 9 3.83 3.16 -10.00
C THR A 9 2.44 3.67 -10.36
N ASN A 10 1.39 3.10 -9.77
CA ASN A 10 0.00 3.42 -10.09
C ASN A 10 -0.87 3.37 -8.83
N ILE A 11 -1.29 4.54 -8.35
CA ILE A 11 -2.09 4.69 -7.13
C ILE A 11 -3.48 4.06 -7.30
N THR A 12 -4.14 4.24 -8.45
CA THR A 12 -5.50 3.74 -8.69
C THR A 12 -5.56 2.22 -8.69
N GLU A 13 -4.59 1.56 -9.32
CA GLU A 13 -4.48 0.11 -9.32
C GLU A 13 -4.12 -0.41 -7.92
N ALA A 14 -3.19 0.24 -7.23
CA ALA A 14 -2.83 -0.12 -5.86
C ALA A 14 -4.02 -0.05 -4.90
N LEU A 15 -4.82 1.01 -4.97
CA LEU A 15 -6.05 1.11 -4.16
C LEU A 15 -7.04 0.00 -4.48
N SER A 16 -7.20 -0.35 -5.77
CA SER A 16 -8.09 -1.43 -6.19
C SER A 16 -7.64 -2.80 -5.66
N VAL A 17 -6.34 -3.09 -5.72
CA VAL A 17 -5.75 -4.33 -5.19
C VAL A 17 -5.89 -4.42 -3.67
N LEU A 18 -5.60 -3.32 -2.95
CA LEU A 18 -5.73 -3.26 -1.50
C LEU A 18 -7.19 -3.40 -1.06
N GLN A 19 -8.13 -2.78 -1.76
CA GLN A 19 -9.56 -2.91 -1.50
C GLN A 19 -10.05 -4.35 -1.69
N GLN A 20 -9.62 -5.05 -2.76
CA GLN A 20 -9.95 -6.46 -2.97
C GLN A 20 -9.42 -7.38 -1.86
N ALA A 21 -8.30 -7.00 -1.23
CA ALA A 21 -7.73 -7.70 -0.08
C ALA A 21 -8.32 -7.26 1.27
N ASN A 22 -9.35 -6.42 1.29
CA ASN A 22 -9.94 -5.83 2.51
C ASN A 22 -8.92 -5.04 3.36
N ILE A 23 -7.94 -4.42 2.71
CA ILE A 23 -6.95 -3.54 3.36
C ILE A 23 -7.41 -2.10 3.21
N SER A 24 -7.56 -1.40 4.34
CA SER A 24 -7.97 0.01 4.35
C SER A 24 -6.84 0.88 3.80
N ALA A 25 -7.12 1.59 2.70
CA ALA A 25 -6.16 2.42 2.01
C ALA A 25 -6.81 3.68 1.41
N LYS A 26 -6.06 4.78 1.36
CA LYS A 26 -6.51 6.06 0.77
C LYS A 26 -5.43 6.67 -0.12
N ASN A 27 -5.88 7.50 -1.07
CA ASN A 27 -5.00 8.23 -1.97
C ASN A 27 -4.30 9.38 -1.21
N GLY A 28 -2.97 9.33 -1.11
CA GLY A 28 -2.12 10.38 -0.52
C GLY A 28 -1.56 11.37 -1.54
N GLY A 29 -2.04 11.36 -2.79
CA GLY A 29 -1.61 12.20 -3.89
C GLY A 29 -0.39 11.65 -4.63
N THR A 30 0.69 11.33 -3.91
CA THR A 30 1.94 10.76 -4.47
C THR A 30 2.26 9.35 -3.97
N PHE A 31 1.48 8.87 -3.00
CA PHE A 31 1.58 7.54 -2.38
C PHE A 31 0.18 7.03 -2.02
N VAL A 32 0.09 5.76 -1.64
CA VAL A 32 -1.07 5.19 -0.98
C VAL A 32 -0.83 5.19 0.52
N GLU A 33 -1.76 5.74 1.31
CA GLU A 33 -1.75 5.58 2.76
C GLU A 33 -2.49 4.31 3.13
N VAL A 34 -1.84 3.43 3.86
CA VAL A 34 -2.36 2.10 4.21
C VAL A 34 -2.28 1.92 5.72
N GLU A 35 -3.40 1.53 6.35
CA GLU A 35 -3.43 1.20 7.77
C GLU A 35 -3.37 -0.31 7.95
N ILE A 36 -2.20 -0.81 8.39
CA ILE A 36 -1.94 -2.25 8.58
C ILE A 36 -1.19 -2.51 9.88
N ASP A 37 -1.13 -3.78 10.28
CA ASP A 37 -0.16 -4.23 11.28
C ASP A 37 1.26 -4.13 10.68
N PRO A 38 2.27 -3.58 11.38
CA PRO A 38 3.64 -3.52 10.88
C PRO A 38 4.20 -4.89 10.45
N THR A 39 3.76 -5.98 11.08
CA THR A 39 4.17 -7.35 10.70
C THR A 39 3.66 -7.78 9.32
N LYS A 40 2.64 -7.11 8.78
CA LYS A 40 2.04 -7.38 7.47
C LYS A 40 2.64 -6.56 6.32
N GLN A 41 3.61 -5.69 6.57
CA GLN A 41 4.22 -4.86 5.52
C GLN A 41 4.68 -5.67 4.30
N THR A 42 5.49 -6.72 4.53
CA THR A 42 6.02 -7.56 3.46
C THR A 42 4.90 -8.24 2.67
N GLU A 43 3.85 -8.69 3.35
CA GLU A 43 2.68 -9.30 2.70
C GLU A 43 1.95 -8.29 1.81
N THR A 44 1.73 -7.07 2.30
CA THR A 44 1.11 -5.98 1.53
C THR A 44 1.93 -5.59 0.30
N ILE A 45 3.26 -5.55 0.40
CA ILE A 45 4.14 -5.29 -0.74
C ILE A 45 4.05 -6.43 -1.76
N LEU A 46 4.09 -7.67 -1.32
CA LEU A 46 3.95 -8.84 -2.21
C LEU A 46 2.59 -8.86 -2.92
N LEU A 47 1.52 -8.46 -2.23
CA LEU A 47 0.18 -8.31 -2.81
C LEU A 47 0.18 -7.28 -3.95
N LEU A 48 0.76 -6.11 -3.74
CA LEU A 48 0.87 -5.05 -4.76
C LEU A 48 1.71 -5.53 -5.97
N ASN A 49 2.85 -6.17 -5.70
CA ASN A 49 3.71 -6.71 -6.76
C ASN A 49 3.01 -7.80 -7.59
N LYS A 50 2.15 -8.64 -6.99
CA LYS A 50 1.31 -9.61 -7.73
C LYS A 50 0.33 -8.92 -8.68
N GLY A 51 -0.09 -7.69 -8.37
CA GLY A 51 -0.88 -6.84 -9.25
C GLY A 51 -0.08 -6.10 -10.32
N ASN A 52 1.21 -6.42 -10.50
CA ASN A 52 2.16 -5.68 -11.36
C ASN A 52 2.37 -4.21 -10.96
N ILE A 53 2.11 -3.87 -9.70
CA ILE A 53 2.38 -2.53 -9.16
C ILE A 53 3.75 -2.54 -8.51
N VAL A 54 4.66 -1.69 -8.97
CA VAL A 54 6.00 -1.58 -8.39
C VAL A 54 5.94 -0.65 -7.19
N VAL A 55 6.45 -1.13 -6.05
CA VAL A 55 6.66 -0.33 -4.85
C VAL A 55 8.07 0.26 -4.88
N TYR A 56 8.18 1.58 -4.81
CA TYR A 56 9.47 2.29 -4.79
C TYR A 56 10.02 2.44 -3.38
N ASP A 57 9.14 2.73 -2.44
CA ASP A 57 9.50 3.01 -1.06
C ASP A 57 8.29 2.81 -0.13
N ILE A 58 8.57 2.60 1.15
CA ILE A 58 7.58 2.49 2.22
C ILE A 58 8.07 3.20 3.47
N GLU A 59 7.25 4.11 3.99
CA GLU A 59 7.59 4.89 5.17
C GLU A 59 6.47 4.80 6.21
N ALA A 60 6.83 4.74 7.48
CA ALA A 60 5.88 4.96 8.57
C ALA A 60 5.32 6.38 8.49
N ALA A 61 3.99 6.53 8.48
CA ALA A 61 3.38 7.85 8.68
C ALA A 61 3.53 8.21 10.16
N SER A 62 4.25 9.31 10.42
CA SER A 62 4.44 9.94 11.72
C SER A 62 3.15 10.55 12.28
#